data_AF-A0A1G6W918-F1
#
_entry.id   AF-A0A1G6W918-F1
#
_cell.length_a   1.000
_cell.length_b   1.000
_cell.length_c   1.000
_cell.angle_alpha   90.00
_cell.angle_beta   90.00
_cell.angle_gamma   90.00
#
_symmetry.space_group_name_H-M   'P 1'
#
loop_
_entity.id
_entity.type
_entity.pdbx_description
1 polymer ?
#
loop_
_entity_poly.entity_id
_entity_poly.type
_entity_poly.pdbx_seq_one_letter_code
_entity_poly.pdbx_strand_id
1 'polypeptide(L)'
;MATYQEIVQKISELQKQAEEIKAREQATVIADIREKIEQYGLTADDLGFGSKAVAGKKASRKVPVRYRDSAGNTWTGRGKRPGWLTQALANGKTVDDFLIR
;
A
#
# COMPACT_ATOMS: atom_id res chain seq x y z
N MET A 1 20.53 -42.27 35.07
CA MET A 1 20.16 -40.88 34.70
C MET A 1 20.07 -40.83 33.19
N ALA A 2 19.07 -40.14 32.63
CA ALA A 2 19.00 -39.93 31.18
C ALA A 2 20.24 -39.15 30.71
N THR A 3 20.77 -39.52 29.55
CA THR A 3 21.89 -38.81 28.94
C THR A 3 21.43 -37.46 28.40
N TYR A 4 22.37 -36.53 28.24
CA TYR A 4 22.09 -35.22 27.65
C TYR A 4 21.41 -35.33 26.27
N GLN A 5 21.85 -36.28 25.44
CA GLN A 5 21.29 -36.52 24.11
C GLN A 5 19.82 -36.97 24.17
N GLU A 6 19.47 -37.87 25.08
CA GLU A 6 18.08 -38.32 25.28
C GLU A 6 17.16 -37.19 25.75
N ILE A 7 17.67 -36.29 26.61
CA ILE A 7 16.90 -35.11 27.07
C ILE A 7 16.64 -34.15 25.89
N VAL A 8 17.65 -33.90 25.05
CA VAL A 8 17.50 -33.02 23.88
C VAL A 8 16.52 -33.60 22.86
N GLN A 9 16.59 -34.90 22.58
CA GLN A 9 15.61 -35.58 21.71
C GLN A 9 14.19 -35.41 22.21
N LYS A 10 13.98 -35.63 23.52
CA LYS A 10 12.66 -35.50 24.14
C LYS A 10 12.13 -34.06 24.12
N ILE A 11 13.00 -33.06 24.28
CA ILE A 11 12.61 -31.65 24.14
C ILE A 11 12.13 -31.37 22.71
N SER A 12 12.84 -31.86 21.69
CA SER A 12 12.45 -31.66 20.29
C SER A 12 11.11 -32.31 19.96
N GLU A 13 10.86 -33.52 20.44
CA GLU A 13 9.56 -34.20 20.28
C GLU A 13 8.42 -33.42 20.95
N LEU A 14 8.64 -32.98 22.19
CA LEU A 14 7.65 -32.18 22.93
C LEU A 14 7.38 -30.83 22.28
N GLN A 15 8.41 -30.17 21.72
CA GLN A 15 8.25 -28.94 20.95
C GLN A 15 7.40 -29.17 19.70
N LYS A 16 7.69 -30.24 18.94
CA LYS A 16 6.90 -30.60 17.75
C LYS A 16 5.44 -30.88 18.12
N GLN A 17 5.19 -31.58 19.22
CA GLN A 17 3.84 -31.82 19.73
C GLN A 17 3.13 -30.52 20.13
N ALA A 18 3.84 -29.62 20.81
CA ALA A 18 3.29 -28.33 21.21
C ALA A 18 2.91 -27.47 19.99
N GLU A 19 3.74 -27.46 18.94
CA GLU A 19 3.44 -26.74 17.70
C GLU A 19 2.24 -27.35 16.95
N GLU A 20 2.13 -28.68 16.91
CA GLU A 20 0.99 -29.36 16.29
C GLU A 20 -0.33 -29.04 17.01
N ILE A 21 -0.33 -29.06 18.35
CA ILE A 21 -1.48 -28.68 19.16
C ILE A 21 -1.84 -27.22 18.91
N LYS A 22 -0.85 -26.32 19.00
CA LYS A 22 -1.04 -24.89 18.76
C LYS A 22 -1.62 -24.62 17.37
N ALA A 23 -1.13 -25.30 16.33
CA ALA A 23 -1.63 -25.12 14.96
C ALA A 23 -3.11 -25.55 14.83
N ARG A 24 -3.51 -26.66 15.47
CA ARG A 24 -4.90 -27.13 15.48
C ARG A 24 -5.83 -26.18 16.25
N GLU A 25 -5.40 -25.71 17.41
CA GLU A 25 -6.17 -24.74 18.20
C GLU A 25 -6.30 -23.41 17.45
N GLN A 26 -5.21 -22.91 16.86
CA GLN A 26 -5.21 -21.69 16.07
C GLN A 26 -6.16 -21.77 14.88
N ALA A 27 -6.20 -22.89 14.15
CA ALA A 27 -7.12 -23.05 13.03
C ALA A 27 -8.59 -22.92 13.47
N THR A 28 -8.94 -23.50 14.62
CA THR A 28 -10.29 -23.43 15.18
C THR A 28 -10.63 -22.00 15.62
N VAL A 29 -9.71 -21.32 16.31
CA VAL A 29 -9.89 -19.93 16.75
C VAL A 29 -10.01 -18.98 15.55
N ILE A 30 -9.21 -19.18 14.49
CA ILE A 30 -9.28 -18.37 13.27
C ILE A 30 -10.65 -18.54 12.60
N ALA A 31 -11.21 -19.76 12.58
CA ALA A 31 -12.55 -19.99 12.02
C ALA A 31 -13.64 -19.24 12.79
N ASP A 32 -13.65 -19.34 14.12
CA ASP A 32 -14.60 -18.62 14.99
C ASP A 32 -14.47 -17.09 14.86
N ILE A 33 -13.24 -16.56 14.81
CA ILE A 33 -13.00 -15.13 14.61
C ILE A 33 -13.50 -14.69 13.22
N ARG A 34 -13.30 -15.49 12.17
CA ARG A 34 -13.81 -15.17 10.82
C ARG A 34 -15.33 -15.12 10.78
N GLU A 35 -16.00 -16.07 11.42
CA GLU A 35 -17.46 -16.08 11.52
C GLU A 35 -17.97 -14.82 12.23
N LYS A 36 -17.35 -14.45 13.35
CA LYS A 36 -17.70 -13.21 14.07
C LYS A 36 -17.42 -11.96 13.23
N ILE A 37 -16.31 -11.93 12.50
CA ILE A 37 -16.00 -10.82 11.58
C ILE A 37 -17.10 -10.66 10.54
N GLU A 38 -17.56 -11.76 9.94
CA GLU A 38 -18.62 -11.72 8.92
C GLU A 38 -19.99 -11.35 9.52
N GLN A 39 -20.36 -11.95 10.65
CA GLN A 39 -21.63 -11.71 11.33
C GLN A 39 -21.82 -10.24 11.75
N TYR A 40 -20.76 -9.62 12.25
CA TYR A 40 -20.79 -8.24 12.74
C TYR A 40 -20.26 -7.22 11.72
N GLY A 41 -19.86 -7.67 10.52
CA GLY A 41 -19.28 -6.82 9.48
C GLY A 41 -18.02 -6.08 9.94
N LEU A 42 -17.21 -6.70 10.80
CA LEU A 42 -16.02 -6.08 11.37
C LEU A 42 -14.92 -5.96 10.31
N THR A 43 -14.19 -4.85 10.35
CA THR A 43 -13.01 -4.65 9.51
C THR A 43 -11.74 -4.75 10.34
N ALA A 44 -10.58 -4.85 9.66
CA ALA A 44 -9.30 -4.81 10.34
C ALA A 44 -9.14 -3.53 11.19
N ASP A 45 -9.70 -2.40 10.74
CA ASP A 45 -9.72 -1.13 11.48
C ASP A 45 -10.53 -1.21 12.77
N ASP A 46 -11.70 -1.86 12.77
CA ASP A 46 -12.54 -2.05 13.97
C ASP A 46 -11.85 -2.92 15.03
N LEU A 47 -11.00 -3.84 14.58
CA LEU A 47 -10.19 -4.72 15.43
C LEU A 47 -8.83 -4.09 15.83
N GLY A 48 -8.56 -2.85 15.42
CA GLY A 48 -7.30 -2.16 15.72
C GLY A 48 -6.08 -2.67 14.95
N PHE A 49 -6.28 -3.55 13.97
CA PHE A 49 -5.26 -4.06 13.03
C PHE A 49 -5.16 -3.23 11.74
N GLY A 50 -6.09 -2.29 11.54
CA GLY A 50 -5.99 -1.28 10.51
C GLY A 50 -4.63 -0.60 10.62
N SER A 51 -3.85 -0.64 9.55
CA SER A 51 -2.67 0.22 9.48
C SER A 51 -3.20 1.63 9.63
N LYS A 52 -2.92 2.32 10.74
CA LYS A 52 -3.12 3.77 10.82
C LYS A 52 -2.33 4.35 9.66
N ALA A 53 -3.00 4.53 8.51
CA ALA A 53 -2.50 5.31 7.43
C ALA A 53 -2.27 6.66 8.08
N VAL A 54 -0.99 6.95 8.34
CA VAL A 54 -0.55 8.16 9.02
C VAL A 54 -1.32 9.29 8.36
N ALA A 55 -2.24 9.90 9.10
CA ALA A 55 -3.03 11.03 8.64
C ALA A 55 -2.04 12.16 8.34
N GLY A 56 -1.54 12.19 7.11
CA GLY A 56 -0.30 12.91 6.82
C GLY A 56 0.15 12.93 5.36
N LYS A 57 -0.41 12.10 4.47
CA LYS A 57 -0.34 12.40 3.04
C LYS A 57 -1.63 13.09 2.64
N LYS A 58 -1.66 14.42 2.77
CA LYS A 58 -2.46 15.25 1.86
C LYS A 58 -2.18 14.68 0.47
N ALA A 59 -3.17 14.05 -0.14
CA ALA A 59 -3.09 13.71 -1.54
C ALA A 59 -2.62 14.98 -2.25
N SER A 60 -1.41 14.96 -2.79
CA SER A 60 -0.97 16.02 -3.70
C SER A 60 -2.05 16.05 -4.77
N ARG A 61 -2.94 17.04 -4.68
CA ARG A 61 -4.04 17.23 -5.62
C ARG A 61 -3.35 17.34 -6.97
N LYS A 62 -3.39 16.27 -7.77
CA LYS A 62 -2.74 16.21 -9.08
C LYS A 62 -3.15 17.47 -9.81
N VAL A 63 -2.20 18.38 -10.02
CA VAL A 63 -2.50 19.66 -10.64
C VAL A 63 -2.91 19.33 -12.07
N PRO A 64 -4.12 19.71 -12.50
CA PRO A 64 -4.56 19.40 -13.86
C PRO A 64 -3.56 19.99 -14.84
N VAL A 65 -3.22 19.20 -15.86
CA VAL A 65 -2.45 19.70 -17.00
C VAL A 65 -3.26 20.81 -17.65
N ARG A 66 -2.65 21.99 -17.81
CA ARG A 66 -3.31 23.15 -18.43
C ARG A 66 -2.90 23.32 -19.88
N TYR A 67 -1.69 22.89 -20.26
CA TYR A 67 -1.16 23.09 -21.60
C TYR A 67 -0.66 21.77 -22.22
N ARG A 68 -0.92 21.54 -23.50
CA ARG A 68 -0.45 20.39 -24.28
C ARG A 68 -0.08 20.79 -25.71
N ASP A 69 0.96 20.17 -26.26
CA ASP A 69 1.31 20.30 -27.69
C ASP A 69 0.82 19.12 -28.55
N SER A 70 0.96 19.24 -29.86
CA SER A 70 0.62 18.19 -30.82
C SER A 70 1.52 16.95 -30.74
N ALA A 71 2.68 17.05 -30.10
CA ALA A 71 3.61 15.95 -29.87
C ALA A 71 3.33 15.17 -28.57
N GLY A 72 2.31 15.59 -27.81
CA GLY A 72 1.88 14.93 -26.57
C GLY A 72 2.59 15.42 -25.30
N ASN A 73 3.46 16.43 -25.40
CA ASN A 73 4.05 17.07 -24.23
C ASN A 73 3.00 17.87 -23.46
N THR A 74 3.10 17.85 -22.13
CA THR A 74 2.11 18.47 -21.23
C THR A 74 2.77 19.34 -20.17
N TRP A 75 2.12 20.44 -19.81
CA TRP A 75 2.56 21.32 -18.74
C TRP A 75 1.38 21.80 -17.87
N THR A 76 1.56 21.75 -16.56
CA THR A 76 0.52 22.12 -15.58
C THR A 76 0.38 23.63 -15.39
N GLY A 77 1.22 24.43 -16.05
CA GLY A 77 1.29 25.87 -15.83
C GLY A 77 1.94 26.29 -14.51
N ARG A 78 2.50 25.33 -13.75
CA ARG A 78 3.28 25.56 -12.53
C ARG A 78 4.75 25.22 -12.77
N GLY A 79 5.67 25.99 -12.18
CA GLY A 79 7.11 25.79 -12.29
C GLY A 79 7.73 26.32 -13.59
N LYS A 80 8.97 25.91 -13.88
CA LYS A 80 9.72 26.34 -15.07
C LYS A 80 9.01 25.90 -16.35
N ARG A 81 8.92 26.82 -17.33
CA ARG A 81 8.37 26.52 -18.66
C ARG A 81 9.23 25.46 -19.36
N PRO A 82 8.61 24.43 -19.96
CA PRO A 82 9.34 23.40 -20.69
C PRO A 82 9.91 23.96 -22.00
N GLY A 83 10.98 23.33 -22.51
CA GLY A 83 11.69 23.80 -23.69
C GLY A 83 10.83 23.91 -24.94
N TRP A 84 9.92 22.95 -25.15
CA TRP A 84 8.99 22.95 -26.29
C TRP A 84 8.08 24.18 -26.31
N LEU A 85 7.59 24.62 -25.14
CA LEU A 85 6.72 25.79 -25.04
C LEU A 85 7.53 27.07 -25.28
N THR A 86 8.74 27.16 -24.75
CA THR A 86 9.64 28.30 -25.00
C THR A 86 10.01 28.40 -26.48
N GLN A 87 10.28 27.27 -27.15
CA GLN A 87 10.55 27.23 -28.59
C GLN A 87 9.33 27.62 -29.42
N ALA A 88 8.13 27.14 -29.05
CA ALA A 88 6.90 27.53 -29.71
C ALA A 88 6.61 29.03 -29.59
N LEU A 89 6.89 29.63 -28.43
CA LEU A 89 6.77 31.07 -28.22
C LEU A 89 7.80 31.85 -29.05
N ALA A 90 9.03 31.36 -29.18
CA ALA A 90 10.04 31.96 -30.04
C ALA A 90 9.66 31.91 -31.53
N ASN A 91 8.92 30.88 -31.94
CA ASN A 91 8.36 30.72 -33.29
C ASN A 91 7.08 31.52 -33.53
N GLY A 92 6.72 32.45 -32.63
CA GLY A 92 5.57 33.35 -32.78
C GLY A 92 4.22 32.78 -32.36
N LYS A 93 4.16 31.55 -31.81
CA LYS A 93 2.93 31.02 -31.20
C LYS A 93 2.71 31.64 -29.83
N THR A 94 1.49 31.55 -29.31
CA THR A 94 1.16 32.03 -27.97
C THR A 94 0.93 30.86 -27.02
N VAL A 95 1.01 31.12 -25.71
CA VAL A 95 0.77 30.09 -24.68
C VAL A 95 -0.68 29.58 -24.73
N ASP A 96 -1.63 30.43 -25.15
CA ASP A 96 -3.06 30.09 -25.23
C ASP A 96 -3.36 29.02 -26.30
N ASP A 97 -2.56 28.97 -27.37
CA ASP A 97 -2.68 27.96 -28.43
C ASP A 97 -2.49 26.53 -27.91
N PHE A 98 -1.79 26.38 -26.79
CA PHE A 98 -1.53 25.10 -26.14
C PHE A 98 -2.50 24.81 -24.99
N LEU A 99 -3.43 25.72 -24.67
CA LEU A 99 -4.34 25.55 -23.55
C LEU A 99 -5.32 24.40 -23.83
N ILE A 100 -5.36 23.42 -22.93
CA ILE A 100 -6.37 22.37 -22.94
C ILE A 100 -7.67 23.00 -22.44
N ARG A 101 -8.67 23.11 -23.32
CA ARG A 101 -10.04 23.51 -22.98
C ARG A 101 -10.91 22.29 -22.73
#